data_AF-A0A1N7I843-F1
#
_entry.id   AF-A0A1N7I843-F1
#
_cell.length_a   1.000
_cell.length_b   1.000
_cell.length_c   1.000
_cell.angle_alpha   90.00
_cell.angle_beta   90.00
_cell.angle_gamma   90.00
#
_symmetry.space_group_name_H-M   'P 1'
#
loop_
_entity.id
_entity.type
_entity.pdbx_description
1 polymer ?
#
loop_
_entity_poly.entity_id
_entity_poly.type
_entity_poly.pdbx_seq_one_letter_code
_entity_poly.pdbx_strand_id
1 'polypeptide(L)'
;MRKITILSSLIFYTIIQAQTSPPPVIKNPLTTFGGLKVNSRKGTLIEKKTIDVAKFKNLNIQKIITKDLSDNTTENVLGIMSETETYDNISKRTLTIEKPELSKLIQALQTIEVKQSETKNNQGSKYKFETFSNIEFGSVYKENSKNWINYIQLPMNFANQNFTEFNNVELNELIKVLKTVEQEL
;
A
#
# COMPACT_ATOMS: atom_id res chain seq x y z
N MET A 1 -51.34 41.47 49.67
CA MET A 1 -50.67 40.14 49.82
C MET A 1 -51.53 39.07 49.18
N ARG A 2 -50.94 38.24 48.28
CA ARG A 2 -51.48 36.99 47.69
C ARG A 2 -52.66 37.21 46.72
N LYS A 3 -52.74 36.60 45.53
CA LYS A 3 -52.34 35.25 45.07
C LYS A 3 -51.94 35.31 43.59
N ILE A 4 -50.83 34.68 43.23
CA ILE A 4 -50.50 34.31 41.84
C ILE A 4 -50.79 32.81 41.73
N THR A 5 -51.71 32.43 40.85
CA THR A 5 -52.04 31.04 40.54
C THR A 5 -51.07 30.55 39.46
N ILE A 6 -50.16 29.65 39.83
CA ILE A 6 -49.25 28.98 38.90
C ILE A 6 -49.98 27.77 38.30
N LEU A 7 -50.26 27.80 37.01
CA LEU A 7 -50.80 26.67 36.26
C LEU A 7 -49.64 25.79 35.80
N SER A 8 -49.48 24.64 36.46
CA SER A 8 -48.49 23.61 36.12
C SER A 8 -49.08 22.68 35.05
N SER A 9 -48.54 22.70 33.82
CA SER A 9 -48.84 21.71 32.79
C SER A 9 -47.68 20.73 32.67
N LEU A 10 -47.86 19.52 33.19
CA LEU A 10 -46.97 18.37 33.02
C LEU A 10 -47.10 17.83 31.59
N ILE A 11 -46.07 18.06 30.78
CA ILE A 11 -45.91 17.41 29.47
C ILE A 11 -45.20 16.07 29.71
N PHE A 12 -45.91 14.97 29.46
CA PHE A 12 -45.35 13.62 29.48
C PHE A 12 -44.43 13.43 28.26
N TYR A 13 -43.13 13.32 28.50
CA TYR A 13 -42.17 12.87 27.50
C TYR A 13 -42.30 11.35 27.33
N THR A 14 -42.78 10.90 26.18
CA THR A 14 -42.67 9.51 25.75
C THR A 14 -41.21 9.21 25.44
N ILE A 15 -40.56 8.37 26.26
CA ILE A 15 -39.23 7.85 26.01
C ILE A 15 -39.37 6.80 24.90
N ILE A 16 -39.05 7.19 23.67
CA ILE A 16 -38.82 6.23 22.58
C ILE A 16 -37.54 5.47 22.94
N GLN A 17 -37.68 4.22 23.37
CA GLN A 17 -36.55 3.31 23.47
C GLN A 17 -36.11 2.97 22.04
N ALA A 18 -35.05 3.64 21.59
CA ALA A 18 -34.32 3.20 20.41
C ALA A 18 -33.70 1.83 20.74
N GLN A 19 -34.23 0.78 20.13
CA GLN A 19 -33.63 -0.55 20.18
C GLN A 19 -32.25 -0.47 19.52
N THR A 20 -31.20 -0.43 20.34
CA THR A 20 -29.83 -0.51 19.85
C THR A 20 -29.62 -1.94 19.36
N SER A 21 -29.67 -2.13 18.03
CA SER A 21 -29.10 -3.32 17.42
C SER A 21 -27.68 -3.51 17.97
N PRO A 22 -27.27 -4.74 18.36
CA PRO A 22 -25.93 -4.96 18.84
C PRO A 22 -24.92 -4.40 17.83
N PRO A 23 -23.82 -3.77 18.30
CA PRO A 23 -22.81 -3.24 17.40
C PRO A 23 -22.40 -4.35 16.42
N PRO A 24 -22.21 -4.03 15.13
CA PRO A 24 -21.81 -5.04 14.17
C PRO A 24 -20.57 -5.72 14.73
N VAL A 25 -20.66 -7.03 14.92
CA VAL A 25 -19.51 -7.85 15.27
C VAL A 25 -18.48 -7.56 14.19
N ILE A 26 -17.43 -6.83 14.56
CA ILE A 26 -16.25 -6.68 13.73
C ILE A 26 -15.74 -8.10 13.59
N LYS A 27 -16.11 -8.77 12.50
CA LYS A 27 -15.37 -9.92 12.03
C LYS A 27 -13.99 -9.35 11.79
N ASN A 28 -13.03 -9.70 12.65
CA ASN A 28 -11.63 -9.52 12.35
C ASN A 28 -11.49 -9.96 10.88
N PRO A 29 -11.05 -9.09 9.95
CA PRO A 29 -10.75 -9.58 8.63
C PRO A 29 -9.76 -10.72 8.85
N LEU A 30 -10.08 -11.91 8.34
CA LEU A 30 -9.07 -12.94 8.18
C LEU A 30 -8.02 -12.33 7.27
N THR A 31 -7.03 -11.66 7.83
CA THR A 31 -5.84 -11.19 7.13
C THR A 31 -4.94 -12.39 6.92
N THR A 32 -5.40 -13.30 6.07
CA THR A 32 -4.54 -14.15 5.25
C THR A 32 -4.77 -13.77 3.80
N PHE A 33 -4.59 -12.49 3.49
CA PHE A 33 -4.51 -12.04 2.11
C PHE A 33 -3.10 -12.36 1.61
N GLY A 34 -2.96 -13.53 1.00
CA GLY A 34 -1.97 -13.87 -0.03
C GLY A 34 -0.53 -13.42 0.21
N GLY A 35 0.05 -13.74 1.36
CA GLY A 35 1.50 -13.95 1.36
C GLY A 35 1.80 -15.18 0.49
N LEU A 36 2.85 -15.12 -0.34
CA LEU A 36 3.42 -16.24 -1.13
C LEU A 36 2.91 -17.61 -0.67
N LYS A 37 2.15 -18.34 -1.51
CA LYS A 37 1.52 -19.61 -1.10
C LYS A 37 2.57 -20.62 -0.65
N VAL A 38 3.79 -20.54 -1.19
CA VAL A 38 4.91 -21.40 -0.77
C VAL A 38 5.51 -20.94 0.58
N ASN A 39 5.74 -19.64 0.81
CA ASN A 39 6.30 -19.16 2.10
C ASN A 39 5.34 -19.23 3.29
N SER A 40 4.04 -19.43 3.04
CA SER A 40 3.03 -19.58 4.09
C SER A 40 2.76 -21.04 4.48
N ARG A 41 3.33 -22.03 3.76
CA ARG A 41 3.24 -23.45 4.11
C ARG A 41 4.07 -23.73 5.35
N LYS A 42 3.41 -24.22 6.41
CA LYS A 42 4.08 -24.68 7.63
C LYS A 42 4.43 -26.16 7.50
N GLY A 43 5.60 -26.55 7.99
CA GLY A 43 6.04 -27.95 8.03
C GLY A 43 6.65 -28.48 6.72
N THR A 44 6.88 -27.62 5.72
CA THR A 44 7.61 -27.95 4.50
C THR A 44 9.00 -27.31 4.49
N LEU A 45 9.96 -27.97 3.84
CA LEU A 45 11.30 -27.42 3.64
C LEU A 45 11.27 -26.52 2.39
N ILE A 46 11.46 -25.21 2.60
CA ILE A 46 11.44 -24.20 1.54
C ILE A 46 12.86 -23.72 1.24
N GLU A 47 13.27 -23.81 -0.03
CA GLU A 47 14.44 -23.12 -0.54
C GLU A 47 14.04 -21.70 -0.96
N LYS A 48 14.76 -20.68 -0.50
CA LYS A 48 14.53 -19.28 -0.87
C LYS A 48 15.80 -18.67 -1.46
N LYS A 49 15.69 -18.10 -2.65
CA LYS A 49 16.75 -17.35 -3.33
C LYS A 49 16.28 -15.93 -3.61
N THR A 50 17.07 -14.95 -3.19
CA THR A 50 16.85 -13.53 -3.51
C THR A 50 17.94 -13.07 -4.48
N ILE A 51 17.54 -12.38 -5.54
CA ILE A 51 18.44 -11.84 -6.56
C ILE A 51 18.18 -10.33 -6.63
N ASP A 52 19.20 -9.52 -6.40
CA ASP A 52 19.09 -8.06 -6.56
C ASP A 52 19.02 -7.73 -8.06
N VAL A 53 18.03 -6.92 -8.44
CA VAL A 53 17.80 -6.53 -9.84
C VAL A 53 18.22 -5.07 -10.06
N ALA A 54 17.79 -4.18 -9.18
CA ALA A 54 18.11 -2.76 -9.27
C ALA A 54 17.97 -2.05 -7.92
N LYS A 55 18.64 -0.91 -7.78
CA LYS A 55 18.40 0.02 -6.68
C LYS A 55 17.63 1.22 -7.22
N PHE A 56 16.50 1.55 -6.58
CA PHE A 56 15.70 2.73 -6.89
C PHE A 56 15.58 3.59 -5.64
N LYS A 57 16.28 4.73 -5.62
CA LYS A 57 16.41 5.57 -4.41
C LYS A 57 16.92 4.76 -3.22
N ASN A 58 16.15 4.70 -2.14
CA ASN A 58 16.40 3.92 -0.92
C ASN A 58 15.78 2.51 -0.96
N LEU A 59 15.15 2.12 -2.06
CA LEU A 59 14.55 0.80 -2.24
C LEU A 59 15.47 -0.10 -3.06
N ASN A 60 15.61 -1.35 -2.62
CA ASN A 60 16.24 -2.40 -3.40
C ASN A 60 15.15 -3.25 -4.04
N ILE A 61 15.17 -3.34 -5.37
CA ILE A 61 14.24 -4.08 -6.20
C ILE A 61 14.86 -5.45 -6.47
N GLN A 62 14.16 -6.49 -6.05
CA GLN A 62 14.67 -7.85 -5.99
C GLN A 62 13.72 -8.83 -6.68
N LYS A 63 14.25 -9.91 -7.23
CA LYS A 63 13.50 -11.11 -7.57
C LYS A 63 13.63 -12.10 -6.43
N ILE A 64 12.51 -12.60 -5.92
CA ILE A 64 12.49 -13.63 -4.88
C ILE A 64 11.90 -14.90 -5.48
N ILE A 65 12.68 -15.97 -5.39
CA ILE A 65 12.33 -17.32 -5.84
C ILE A 65 12.17 -18.18 -4.59
N THR A 66 11.03 -18.84 -4.47
CA THR A 66 10.75 -19.78 -3.38
C THR A 66 10.35 -21.12 -3.95
N LYS A 67 11.06 -22.17 -3.55
CA LYS A 67 10.82 -23.54 -4.01
C LYS A 67 10.45 -24.43 -2.83
N ASP A 68 9.29 -25.06 -2.90
CA ASP A 68 8.89 -26.11 -1.97
C ASP A 68 9.60 -27.41 -2.37
N LEU A 69 10.45 -27.95 -1.49
CA LEU A 69 11.23 -29.16 -1.80
C LEU A 69 10.42 -30.44 -1.63
N SER A 70 9.20 -30.38 -1.07
CA SER A 70 8.32 -31.55 -0.95
C SER A 70 7.64 -31.92 -2.27
N ASP A 71 7.23 -30.91 -3.06
CA ASP A 71 6.52 -31.08 -4.33
C ASP A 71 7.23 -30.43 -5.52
N ASN A 72 8.42 -29.84 -5.31
CA ASN A 72 9.22 -29.11 -6.29
C ASN A 72 8.51 -27.90 -6.93
N THR A 73 7.43 -27.38 -6.33
CA THR A 73 6.76 -26.19 -6.82
C THR A 73 7.63 -24.94 -6.60
N THR A 74 7.70 -24.07 -7.61
CA THR A 74 8.48 -22.82 -7.55
C THR A 74 7.58 -21.62 -7.75
N GLU A 75 7.73 -20.60 -6.91
CA GLU A 75 7.06 -19.30 -7.03
C GLU A 75 8.11 -18.19 -7.18
N ASN A 76 7.86 -17.27 -8.09
CA ASN A 76 8.68 -16.07 -8.30
C ASN A 76 7.84 -14.82 -8.02
N VAL A 77 8.39 -13.89 -7.25
CA VAL A 77 7.75 -12.59 -7.00
C VAL A 77 8.75 -11.44 -7.06
N LEU A 78 8.23 -10.25 -7.30
CA LEU A 78 8.96 -9.02 -7.09
C LEU A 78 9.05 -8.75 -5.58
N GLY A 79 10.25 -8.48 -5.08
CA GLY A 79 10.51 -7.96 -3.74
C GLY A 79 10.90 -6.48 -3.80
N ILE A 80 10.30 -5.66 -2.95
CA ILE A 80 10.71 -4.27 -2.70
C ILE A 80 11.23 -4.24 -1.26
N MET A 81 12.55 -4.11 -1.12
CA MET A 81 13.22 -4.06 0.17
C MET A 81 13.56 -2.62 0.53
N SER A 82 13.15 -2.20 1.73
CA SER A 82 13.62 -1.00 2.39
C SER A 82 14.57 -1.38 3.53
N GLU A 83 15.65 -0.61 3.66
CA GLU A 83 16.57 -0.70 4.79
C GLU A 83 16.45 0.57 5.63
N THR A 84 16.42 0.41 6.95
CA THR A 84 16.44 1.51 7.90
C THR A 84 17.54 1.24 8.91
N GLU A 85 18.45 2.20 9.03
CA GLU A 85 19.58 2.14 9.93
C GLU A 85 19.40 3.20 11.03
N THR A 86 19.51 2.76 12.28
CA THR A 86 19.76 3.60 13.44
C THR A 86 21.21 3.38 13.88
N TYR A 87 21.69 4.18 14.84
CA TYR A 87 23.06 4.06 15.34
C TYR A 87 23.41 2.62 15.79
N ASP A 88 22.44 1.91 16.37
CA ASP A 88 22.65 0.58 16.96
C ASP A 88 22.07 -0.58 16.12
N ASN A 89 21.27 -0.31 15.09
CA ASN A 89 20.49 -1.36 14.43
C ASN A 89 20.23 -1.11 12.94
N ILE A 90 20.37 -2.17 12.14
CA ILE A 90 19.97 -2.20 10.73
C ILE A 90 18.75 -3.12 10.60
N SER A 91 17.62 -2.53 10.24
CA SER A 91 16.39 -3.26 9.96
C SER A 91 16.13 -3.31 8.45
N LYS A 92 15.90 -4.52 7.93
CA LYS A 92 15.51 -4.75 6.54
C LYS A 92 14.09 -5.27 6.50
N ARG A 93 13.28 -4.68 5.64
CA ARG A 93 11.91 -5.13 5.38
C ARG A 93 11.71 -5.29 3.89
N THR A 94 11.21 -6.45 3.50
CA THR A 94 10.85 -6.73 2.10
C THR A 94 9.35 -6.98 1.98
N LEU A 95 8.72 -6.27 1.06
CA LEU A 95 7.33 -6.50 0.66
C LEU A 95 7.31 -7.14 -0.72
N THR A 96 6.34 -8.02 -0.96
CA THR A 96 6.28 -8.80 -2.19
C THR A 96 5.08 -8.41 -3.05
N ILE A 97 5.25 -8.49 -4.36
CA ILE A 97 4.23 -8.26 -5.38
C ILE A 97 4.24 -9.46 -6.34
N GLU A 98 3.08 -10.10 -6.50
CA GLU A 98 2.94 -11.23 -7.43
C GLU A 98 2.93 -10.77 -8.88
N LYS A 99 3.35 -11.64 -9.82
CA LYS A 99 3.41 -11.30 -11.24
C LYS A 99 2.11 -10.70 -11.82
N PRO A 100 0.90 -11.26 -11.56
CA PRO A 100 -0.34 -10.67 -12.09
C PRO A 100 -0.65 -9.28 -11.53
N GLU A 101 -0.20 -9.00 -10.31
CA GLU A 101 -0.33 -7.70 -9.69
C GLU A 101 0.71 -6.71 -10.24
N LEU A 102 1.94 -7.17 -10.44
CA LEU A 102 3.01 -6.38 -11.07
C LEU A 102 2.59 -5.84 -12.44
N SER A 103 1.92 -6.65 -13.27
CA SER A 103 1.37 -6.20 -14.55
C SER A 103 0.40 -5.03 -14.40
N LYS A 104 -0.48 -5.08 -13.40
CA LYS A 104 -1.45 -4.02 -13.11
C LYS A 104 -0.76 -2.76 -12.59
N LEU A 105 0.24 -2.92 -11.73
CA LEU A 105 1.06 -1.81 -11.25
C LEU A 105 1.76 -1.09 -12.42
N ILE A 106 2.43 -1.83 -13.31
CA ILE A 106 3.12 -1.27 -14.48
C ILE A 106 2.12 -0.49 -15.35
N GLN A 107 0.95 -1.08 -15.65
CA GLN A 107 -0.10 -0.41 -16.43
C GLN A 107 -0.61 0.87 -15.75
N ALA A 108 -0.80 0.85 -14.43
CA ALA A 108 -1.23 2.01 -13.67
C ALA A 108 -0.17 3.13 -13.71
N LEU A 109 1.11 2.81 -13.54
CA LEU A 109 2.21 3.79 -13.61
C LEU A 109 2.35 4.41 -15.01
N GLN A 110 2.19 3.61 -16.07
CA GLN A 110 2.17 4.14 -17.44
C GLN A 110 0.95 5.04 -17.70
N THR A 111 -0.22 4.68 -17.15
CA THR A 111 -1.42 5.53 -17.26
C THR A 111 -1.20 6.87 -16.53
N ILE A 112 -0.55 6.84 -15.37
CA ILE A 112 -0.14 8.02 -14.63
C ILE A 112 0.80 8.89 -15.48
N GLU A 113 1.86 8.32 -16.06
CA GLU A 113 2.80 9.04 -16.93
C GLU A 113 2.07 9.81 -18.05
N VAL A 114 1.16 9.14 -18.76
CA VAL A 114 0.35 9.75 -19.82
C VAL A 114 -0.53 10.88 -19.28
N LYS A 115 -1.25 10.63 -18.18
CA LYS A 115 -2.15 11.63 -17.58
C LYS A 115 -1.44 12.89 -17.10
N GLN A 116 -0.21 12.76 -16.63
CA GLN A 116 0.62 13.90 -16.23
C GLN A 116 0.99 14.78 -17.42
N SER A 117 1.18 14.20 -18.60
CA SER A 117 1.50 14.94 -19.84
C SER A 117 0.28 15.58 -20.51
N GLU A 118 -0.92 14.99 -20.38
CA GLU A 118 -2.15 15.46 -21.05
C GLU A 118 -2.81 16.66 -20.37
N THR A 119 -2.70 16.75 -19.04
CA THR A 119 -3.65 17.54 -18.26
C THR A 119 -3.19 19.01 -18.15
N LYS A 120 -3.98 19.92 -18.76
CA LYS A 120 -3.71 21.37 -18.78
C LYS A 120 -4.20 22.12 -17.53
N ASN A 121 -5.09 21.51 -16.74
CA ASN A 121 -5.55 22.04 -15.45
C ASN A 121 -5.39 20.96 -14.38
N ASN A 122 -4.30 21.03 -13.64
CA ASN A 122 -3.92 20.01 -12.65
C ASN A 122 -4.29 20.41 -11.22
N GLN A 123 -5.17 21.41 -11.04
CA GLN A 123 -5.43 21.96 -9.72
C GLN A 123 -5.91 20.91 -8.72
N GLY A 124 -5.10 20.66 -7.69
CA GLY A 124 -5.41 19.69 -6.63
C GLY A 124 -5.49 18.23 -7.09
N SER A 125 -4.91 17.88 -8.25
CA SER A 125 -5.01 16.53 -8.81
C SER A 125 -4.03 15.54 -8.14
N LYS A 126 -4.53 14.34 -7.84
CA LYS A 126 -3.76 13.21 -7.29
C LYS A 126 -4.16 11.91 -7.99
N TYR A 127 -3.16 11.07 -8.28
CA TYR A 127 -3.35 9.70 -8.73
C TYR A 127 -2.74 8.73 -7.73
N LYS A 128 -3.36 7.56 -7.55
CA LYS A 128 -2.81 6.49 -6.72
C LYS A 128 -3.18 5.10 -7.23
N PHE A 129 -2.27 4.16 -7.00
CA PHE A 129 -2.46 2.73 -7.13
C PHE A 129 -1.93 2.07 -5.86
N GLU A 130 -2.66 1.12 -5.30
CA GLU A 130 -2.29 0.43 -4.06
C GLU A 130 -2.21 -1.07 -4.33
N THR A 131 -1.10 -1.69 -3.91
CA THR A 131 -0.91 -3.14 -4.01
C THR A 131 -1.66 -3.86 -2.88
N PHE A 132 -1.87 -5.16 -3.02
CA PHE A 132 -2.38 -6.08 -2.00
C PHE A 132 -1.48 -6.15 -0.77
N SER A 133 -0.18 -5.86 -0.96
CA SER A 133 0.77 -5.66 0.13
C SER A 133 0.73 -4.24 0.73
N ASN A 134 -0.29 -3.44 0.41
CA ASN A 134 -0.52 -2.06 0.85
C ASN A 134 0.63 -1.10 0.53
N ILE A 135 1.35 -1.34 -0.58
CA ILE A 135 2.32 -0.38 -1.12
C ILE A 135 1.55 0.59 -2.00
N GLU A 136 1.55 1.87 -1.64
CA GLU A 136 0.92 2.92 -2.43
C GLU A 136 1.96 3.52 -3.40
N PHE A 137 1.62 3.55 -4.69
CA PHE A 137 2.33 4.29 -5.72
C PHE A 137 1.42 5.43 -6.17
N GLY A 138 1.92 6.66 -6.22
CA GLY A 138 1.06 7.77 -6.61
C GLY A 138 1.81 8.97 -7.13
N SER A 139 1.00 9.97 -7.49
CA SER A 139 1.46 11.24 -8.03
C SER A 139 0.57 12.36 -7.53
N VAL A 140 1.18 13.45 -7.12
CA VAL A 140 0.48 14.67 -6.69
C VAL A 140 1.01 15.84 -7.49
N TYR A 141 0.12 16.66 -8.03
CA TYR A 141 0.51 17.90 -8.65
C TYR A 141 0.76 18.97 -7.56
N LYS A 142 1.97 19.52 -7.52
CA LYS A 142 2.33 20.60 -6.57
C LYS A 142 2.13 21.94 -7.26
N GLU A 143 1.10 22.69 -6.85
CA GLU A 143 0.76 24.02 -7.42
C GLU A 143 1.92 25.00 -7.38
N ASN A 144 2.63 25.05 -6.25
CA ASN A 144 3.70 26.02 -5.99
C ASN A 144 4.83 25.90 -7.01
N SER A 145 5.15 24.66 -7.42
CA SER A 145 6.22 24.33 -8.36
C SER A 145 5.70 23.96 -9.75
N LYS A 146 4.38 23.97 -9.96
CA LYS A 146 3.69 23.60 -11.20
C LYS A 146 4.21 22.29 -11.80
N ASN A 147 4.49 21.31 -10.96
CA ASN A 147 5.08 20.04 -11.36
C ASN A 147 4.39 18.86 -10.68
N TRP A 148 4.47 17.71 -11.34
CA TRP A 148 4.07 16.44 -10.74
C TRP A 148 5.21 15.90 -9.88
N ILE A 149 4.85 15.42 -8.69
CA ILE A 149 5.75 14.67 -7.82
C ILE A 149 5.18 13.29 -7.63
N ASN A 150 5.98 12.29 -7.96
CA ASN A 150 5.64 10.89 -7.80
C ASN A 150 6.16 10.38 -6.47
N TYR A 151 5.52 9.35 -5.94
CA TYR A 151 5.94 8.76 -4.69
C TYR A 151 5.64 7.26 -4.60
N ILE A 152 6.42 6.57 -3.77
CA ILE A 152 6.14 5.24 -3.25
C ILE A 152 5.99 5.36 -1.74
N GLN A 153 4.92 4.80 -1.21
CA GLN A 153 4.65 4.73 0.21
C GLN A 153 4.52 3.27 0.67
N LEU A 154 5.42 2.83 1.54
CA LEU A 154 5.35 1.50 2.16
C LEU A 154 4.39 1.54 3.37
N PRO A 155 3.66 0.45 3.67
CA PRO A 155 2.76 0.37 4.82
C PRO A 155 3.53 0.53 6.14
N MET A 156 3.01 1.33 7.08
CA MET A 156 3.68 1.62 8.35
C MET A 156 3.72 0.41 9.29
N ASN A 157 4.83 0.25 10.02
CA ASN A 157 4.82 -0.44 11.31
C ASN A 157 5.32 0.48 12.43
N PHE A 158 6.50 1.12 12.32
CA PHE A 158 6.93 2.21 13.24
C PHE A 158 7.97 3.12 12.53
N ALA A 159 7.88 4.44 12.77
CA ALA A 159 8.81 5.55 12.46
C ALA A 159 9.53 5.65 11.08
N ASN A 160 9.06 6.62 10.28
CA ASN A 160 9.82 7.68 9.58
C ASN A 160 10.57 7.52 8.23
N GLN A 161 10.61 6.40 7.51
CA GLN A 161 11.21 6.40 6.15
C GLN A 161 10.47 5.56 5.11
N ASN A 162 9.14 5.55 5.16
CA ASN A 162 8.33 4.78 4.22
C ASN A 162 7.86 5.57 3.01
N PHE A 163 8.35 6.79 2.78
CA PHE A 163 7.91 7.65 1.69
C PHE A 163 9.09 8.05 0.82
N THR A 164 9.02 7.70 -0.46
CA THR A 164 10.09 7.94 -1.43
C THR A 164 9.53 8.80 -2.55
N GLU A 165 9.88 10.09 -2.59
CA GLU A 165 9.52 11.01 -3.68
C GLU A 165 10.50 10.90 -4.87
N PHE A 166 9.99 11.09 -6.07
CA PHE A 166 10.78 11.09 -7.31
C PHE A 166 10.10 11.88 -8.43
N ASN A 167 10.88 12.28 -9.43
CA ASN A 167 10.41 13.06 -10.57
C ASN A 167 9.91 12.17 -11.73
N ASN A 168 9.51 12.78 -12.85
CA ASN A 168 8.96 12.06 -14.00
C ASN A 168 10.00 11.27 -14.80
N VAL A 169 11.27 11.69 -14.82
CA VAL A 169 12.35 10.91 -15.43
C VAL A 169 12.54 9.62 -14.65
N GLU A 170 12.55 9.73 -13.32
CA GLU A 170 12.70 8.61 -12.40
C GLU A 170 11.47 7.66 -12.42
N LEU A 171 10.26 8.19 -12.66
CA LEU A 171 9.08 7.35 -12.92
C LEU A 171 9.30 6.43 -14.13
N ASN A 172 9.88 6.95 -15.20
CA ASN A 172 10.15 6.18 -16.41
C ASN A 172 11.25 5.14 -16.20
N GLU A 173 12.25 5.44 -15.38
CA GLU A 173 13.26 4.48 -14.95
C GLU A 173 12.64 3.35 -14.11
N LEU A 174 11.78 3.70 -13.16
CA LEU A 174 11.05 2.71 -12.33
C LEU A 174 10.20 1.78 -13.21
N ILE A 175 9.41 2.33 -14.15
CA ILE A 175 8.59 1.51 -15.06
C ILE A 175 9.46 0.54 -15.87
N LYS A 176 10.63 0.98 -16.35
CA LYS A 176 11.56 0.11 -17.09
C LYS A 176 12.09 -1.02 -16.22
N VAL A 177 12.55 -0.71 -15.00
CA VAL A 177 13.03 -1.71 -14.04
C VAL A 177 11.94 -2.74 -13.74
N LEU A 178 10.71 -2.29 -13.47
CA LEU A 178 9.59 -3.18 -13.15
C LEU A 178 9.24 -4.10 -14.34
N LYS A 179 9.31 -3.61 -15.58
CA LYS A 179 9.12 -4.43 -16.78
C LYS A 179 10.22 -5.48 -16.95
N THR A 180 11.47 -5.13 -16.67
CA THR A 180 12.57 -6.11 -16.68
C THR A 180 12.31 -7.22 -15.67
N VAL A 181 11.92 -6.87 -14.44
CA VAL A 181 11.56 -7.86 -13.41
C VAL A 181 10.39 -8.73 -13.88
N GLU A 182 9.32 -8.13 -14.40
CA GLU A 182 8.13 -8.87 -14.87
C GLU A 182 8.44 -9.93 -15.94
N GLN A 183 9.36 -9.61 -16.86
CA GLN A 183 9.81 -10.56 -17.89
C GLN A 183 10.57 -11.75 -17.30
N GLU A 184 11.24 -11.56 -16.16
CA GLU A 184 12.03 -12.58 -15.49
C GLU A 184 11.25 -13.39 -14.44
N LEU A 185 10.04 -12.97 -14.02
CA LEU A 185 9.18 -13.71 -13.08
C LEU A 185 8.45 -14.88 -13.75
#